data_AF-A0ABD0QSW3-F1
#
_entry.id   AF-A0ABD0QSW3-F1
#
_cell.length_a   1.000
_cell.length_b   1.000
_cell.length_c   1.000
_cell.angle_alpha   90.00
_cell.angle_beta   90.00
_cell.angle_gamma   90.00
#
_symmetry.space_group_name_H-M   'P 1'
#
loop_
_entity.id
_entity.type
_entity.pdbx_description
1 polymer ?
#
loop_
_entity_poly.entity_id
_entity_poly.type
_entity_poly.pdbx_seq_one_letter_code
_entity_poly.pdbx_strand_id
1 'polypeptide(L)'
;MTRVYYREAVGALVVFDMTRASTFQAVLKWKKDLDLKVALGNGRPLPAVLLANKCDQQRYGLCSKLPKLDNFSRDHGFVGWYETSAKDNTNIDAAIMCLVENVMAINTEDVPVESDPSVLILPAFDYNLQER
;
A
#
# COMPACT_ATOMS: atom_id res chain seq x y z
N MET A 1 -6.55 3.72 18.07
CA MET A 1 -7.54 2.84 17.41
C MET A 1 -6.99 2.05 16.22
N THR A 2 -6.02 2.53 15.41
CA THR A 2 -5.50 1.73 14.27
C THR A 2 -4.20 0.92 14.50
N ARG A 3 -3.41 1.23 15.54
CA ARG A 3 -2.07 0.62 15.73
C ARG A 3 -2.08 -0.92 15.82
N VAL A 4 -3.12 -1.51 16.41
CA VAL A 4 -3.23 -2.97 16.55
C VAL A 4 -3.43 -3.67 15.20
N TYR A 5 -4.13 -3.03 14.26
CA TYR A 5 -4.44 -3.62 12.95
C TYR A 5 -3.27 -3.57 11.96
N TYR A 6 -2.26 -2.77 12.26
CA TYR A 6 -1.07 -2.66 11.41
C TYR A 6 0.09 -3.53 11.90
N ARG A 7 -0.09 -4.20 13.05
CA ARG A 7 0.91 -5.09 13.60
C ARG A 7 1.21 -6.19 12.58
N GLU A 8 2.50 -6.41 12.31
CA GLU A 8 2.98 -7.46 11.39
C GLU A 8 2.50 -7.32 9.94
N ALA A 9 1.97 -6.16 9.55
CA ALA A 9 1.63 -5.89 8.16
C ALA A 9 2.92 -5.76 7.33
N VAL A 10 3.08 -6.63 6.33
CA VAL A 10 4.24 -6.64 5.40
C VAL A 10 3.99 -5.85 4.11
N GLY A 11 2.75 -5.47 3.85
CA GLY A 11 2.35 -4.64 2.71
C GLY A 11 0.99 -3.98 2.96
N ALA A 12 0.65 -2.95 2.17
CA ALA A 12 -0.62 -2.23 2.28
C ALA A 12 -1.26 -1.91 0.93
N LEU A 13 -2.60 -1.92 0.92
CA LEU A 13 -3.40 -1.36 -0.16
C LEU A 13 -4.12 -0.13 0.37
N VAL A 14 -3.91 1.03 -0.26
CA VAL A 14 -4.64 2.25 0.08
C VAL A 14 -5.65 2.50 -1.02
N VAL A 15 -6.93 2.51 -0.65
CA VAL A 15 -8.03 2.52 -1.62
C VAL A 15 -8.80 3.83 -1.52
N PHE A 16 -9.12 4.41 -2.68
CA PHE A 16 -10.09 5.50 -2.77
C PHE A 16 -11.14 5.20 -3.84
N ASP A 17 -12.23 5.96 -3.80
CA ASP A 17 -13.37 5.82 -4.69
C ASP A 17 -13.30 6.86 -5.80
N MET A 18 -13.22 6.42 -7.06
CA MET A 18 -13.13 7.30 -8.23
C MET A 18 -14.35 8.21 -8.41
N THR A 19 -15.49 7.89 -7.80
CA THR A 19 -16.67 8.76 -7.86
C THR A 19 -16.62 9.89 -6.83
N ARG A 20 -15.81 9.78 -5.78
CA ARG A 20 -15.83 10.67 -4.61
C ARG A 20 -14.46 11.26 -4.30
N ALA A 21 -14.25 12.51 -4.72
CA ALA A 21 -12.99 13.24 -4.53
C ALA A 21 -12.56 13.40 -3.05
N SER A 22 -13.51 13.44 -2.10
CA SER A 22 -13.20 13.49 -0.66
C SER A 22 -12.42 12.27 -0.18
N THR A 23 -12.65 11.11 -0.79
CA THR A 23 -11.92 9.88 -0.46
C THR A 23 -10.47 9.92 -0.96
N PHE A 24 -10.21 10.58 -2.08
CA PHE A 24 -8.86 10.81 -2.59
C PHE A 24 -8.06 11.70 -1.64
N GLN A 25 -8.65 12.78 -1.11
CA GLN A 25 -8.00 13.63 -0.12
C GLN A 25 -7.63 12.87 1.17
N ALA A 26 -8.41 11.84 1.53
CA ALA A 26 -8.13 11.00 2.69
C ALA A 26 -6.95 10.04 2.48
N VAL A 27 -6.55 9.73 1.24
CA VAL A 27 -5.42 8.83 0.92
C VAL A 27 -4.14 9.28 1.63
N LEU A 28 -3.83 10.58 1.59
CA LEU A 28 -2.63 11.11 2.23
C LEU A 28 -2.67 10.97 3.75
N LYS A 29 -3.85 11.10 4.36
CA LYS A 29 -4.02 10.87 5.79
C LYS A 29 -3.76 9.41 6.14
N TRP A 30 -4.27 8.48 5.32
CA TRP A 30 -4.03 7.04 5.50
C TRP A 30 -2.56 6.66 5.28
N LYS A 31 -1.91 7.19 4.24
CA LYS A 31 -0.49 6.94 3.97
C LYS A 31 0.39 7.42 5.12
N LYS A 32 0.16 8.64 5.62
CA LYS A 32 0.87 9.16 6.79
C LYS A 32 0.63 8.33 8.04
N ASP A 33 -0.61 7.89 8.28
CA ASP A 33 -0.92 7.03 9.43
C ASP A 33 -0.21 5.67 9.37
N LEU A 34 -0.07 5.11 8.16
CA LEU A 34 0.67 3.88 7.90
C LEU A 34 2.17 4.07 8.18
N ASP A 35 2.79 5.07 7.54
CA ASP A 35 4.23 5.33 7.64
C ASP A 35 4.69 5.69 9.06
N LEU A 36 3.83 6.34 9.85
CA LEU A 36 4.13 6.68 11.24
C LEU A 36 4.08 5.49 12.21
N LYS A 37 3.41 4.40 11.84
CA LYS A 37 3.11 3.29 12.76
C LYS A 37 3.81 2.00 12.39
N VAL A 38 4.19 1.84 11.14
CA VAL A 38 4.86 0.65 10.61
C VAL A 38 6.08 1.06 9.84
N ALA A 39 7.21 0.46 10.19
CA ALA A 39 8.39 0.42 9.35
C ALA A 39 8.85 -1.03 9.27
N LEU A 40 9.47 -1.38 8.16
CA LEU A 40 10.18 -2.65 8.03
C LEU A 40 11.42 -2.65 8.94
N GLY A 41 11.97 -3.84 9.20
CA GLY A 41 13.15 -3.97 10.08
C GLY A 41 14.40 -3.27 9.58
N ASN A 42 14.45 -2.93 8.29
CA ASN A 42 15.49 -2.09 7.68
C ASN A 42 15.19 -0.58 7.75
N GLY A 43 14.16 -0.16 8.48
CA GLY A 43 13.73 1.23 8.63
C GLY A 43 13.02 1.82 7.40
N ARG A 44 12.80 1.05 6.33
CA ARG A 44 12.05 1.51 5.15
C ARG A 44 10.54 1.51 5.42
N PRO A 45 9.78 2.43 4.78
CA PRO A 45 8.33 2.42 4.87
C PRO A 45 7.76 1.18 4.19
N LEU A 46 6.58 0.76 4.66
CA LEU A 46 5.89 -0.41 4.14
C LEU A 46 5.52 -0.24 2.65
N PRO A 47 5.74 -1.25 1.78
CA PRO A 47 5.30 -1.17 0.40
C PRO A 47 3.78 -1.00 0.35
N ALA A 48 3.35 0.10 -0.28
CA ALA A 48 1.94 0.46 -0.38
C ALA A 48 1.55 0.68 -1.85
N VAL A 49 0.45 0.06 -2.28
CA VAL A 49 -0.12 0.25 -3.62
C VAL A 49 -1.41 1.07 -3.51
N LEU A 50 -1.56 2.06 -4.39
CA LEU A 50 -2.74 2.93 -4.45
C LEU A 50 -3.80 2.37 -5.40
N LEU A 51 -5.01 2.13 -4.91
CA LEU A 51 -6.13 1.62 -5.72
C LEU A 51 -7.19 2.69 -5.94
N ALA A 52 -7.38 3.06 -7.19
CA ALA A 52 -8.48 3.89 -7.65
C ALA A 52 -9.68 2.98 -7.97
N ASN A 53 -10.52 2.70 -6.96
CA ASN A 53 -11.60 1.73 -7.07
C ASN A 53 -12.88 2.34 -7.65
N LYS A 54 -13.74 1.49 -8.21
CA LYS A 54 -14.98 1.81 -8.93
C LYS A 54 -14.75 2.52 -10.26
N CYS A 55 -13.72 2.13 -11.00
CA CYS A 55 -13.45 2.67 -12.33
C CYS A 55 -14.60 2.41 -13.33
N ASP A 56 -15.45 1.41 -13.08
CA ASP A 56 -16.69 1.16 -13.84
C ASP A 56 -17.68 2.33 -13.78
N GLN A 57 -17.63 3.13 -12.72
CA GLN A 57 -18.52 4.28 -12.49
C GLN A 57 -17.91 5.61 -12.96
N GLN A 58 -16.73 5.59 -13.58
CA GLN A 58 -15.95 6.78 -13.94
C GLN A 58 -16.67 7.72 -14.91
N ARG A 59 -17.61 7.21 -15.73
CA ARG A 59 -18.46 8.03 -16.60
C ARG A 59 -19.32 9.07 -15.85
N TYR A 60 -19.58 8.84 -14.56
CA TYR A 60 -20.36 9.73 -13.70
C TYR A 60 -19.50 10.45 -12.64
N GLY A 61 -18.22 10.09 -12.53
CA GLY A 61 -17.33 10.54 -11.47
C GLY A 61 -16.51 11.78 -11.83
N LEU A 62 -16.37 12.68 -10.85
CA LEU A 62 -15.50 13.88 -10.91
C LEU A 62 -14.01 13.56 -11.10
N CYS A 63 -13.55 12.33 -10.84
CA CYS A 63 -12.14 11.95 -10.94
C CYS A 63 -11.67 11.51 -12.34
N SER A 64 -12.52 11.55 -13.36
CA SER A 64 -12.12 11.30 -14.76
C SER A 64 -11.06 12.29 -15.29
N LYS A 65 -10.77 13.36 -14.54
CA LYS A 65 -9.73 14.36 -14.79
C LYS A 65 -8.57 14.32 -13.79
N LEU A 66 -8.37 13.24 -13.01
CA LEU A 66 -7.28 13.17 -12.03
C LEU A 66 -5.93 13.39 -12.74
N PRO A 67 -5.21 14.50 -12.47
CA PRO A 67 -3.92 14.74 -13.07
C PRO A 67 -2.90 13.77 -12.46
N LYS A 68 -2.21 13.01 -13.32
CA LYS A 68 -0.95 12.29 -13.05
C LYS A 68 -0.93 11.55 -11.70
N LEU A 69 -1.83 10.58 -11.53
CA LEU A 69 -1.73 9.59 -10.44
C LEU A 69 -0.34 8.94 -10.37
N ASP A 70 0.32 8.84 -11.53
CA ASP A 70 1.72 8.42 -11.65
C ASP A 70 2.68 9.28 -10.82
N ASN A 71 2.64 10.60 -10.99
CA ASN A 71 3.44 11.54 -10.18
C ASN A 71 3.01 11.47 -8.72
N PHE A 72 1.70 11.49 -8.44
CA PHE A 72 1.19 11.47 -7.07
C PHE A 72 1.67 10.22 -6.30
N SER A 73 1.65 9.06 -6.95
CA SER A 73 2.08 7.80 -6.35
C SER A 73 3.57 7.84 -6.02
N ARG A 74 4.40 8.29 -6.97
CA ARG A 74 5.83 8.43 -6.78
C ARG A 74 6.19 9.45 -5.69
N ASP A 75 5.55 10.61 -5.70
CA ASP A 75 5.85 11.72 -4.79
C ASP A 75 5.48 11.39 -3.32
N HIS A 76 4.54 10.46 -3.11
CA HIS A 76 4.07 10.05 -1.77
C HIS A 76 4.53 8.64 -1.37
N GLY A 77 5.47 8.05 -2.10
CA GLY A 77 6.10 6.77 -1.76
C GLY A 77 5.17 5.56 -1.86
N PHE A 78 4.28 5.55 -2.85
CA PHE A 78 3.58 4.35 -3.28
C PHE A 78 4.43 3.59 -4.30
N VAL A 79 4.44 2.26 -4.23
CA VAL A 79 5.20 1.42 -5.18
C VAL A 79 4.53 1.35 -6.55
N GLY A 80 3.22 1.60 -6.60
CA GLY A 80 2.43 1.61 -7.83
C GLY A 80 0.99 2.01 -7.58
N TRP A 81 0.22 2.16 -8.66
CA TRP A 81 -1.20 2.46 -8.59
C TRP A 81 -1.97 1.74 -9.70
N TYR A 82 -3.25 1.44 -9.42
CA TYR A 82 -4.13 0.73 -10.36
C TYR A 82 -5.55 1.27 -10.31
N GLU A 83 -6.16 1.45 -11.48
CA GLU A 83 -7.62 1.61 -11.59
C GLU A 83 -8.28 0.25 -11.44
N THR A 84 -9.14 0.10 -10.45
CA THR A 84 -9.75 -1.18 -10.09
C THR A 84 -11.27 -1.08 -10.09
N SER A 85 -11.90 -2.19 -10.46
CA SER A 85 -13.35 -2.37 -10.28
C SER A 85 -13.56 -3.71 -9.60
N ALA A 86 -13.91 -3.69 -8.32
CA ALA A 86 -14.33 -4.89 -7.61
C ALA A 86 -15.61 -5.50 -8.22
N LYS A 87 -16.43 -4.70 -8.92
CA LYS A 87 -17.67 -5.13 -9.56
C LYS A 87 -17.40 -5.94 -10.84
N ASP A 88 -16.50 -5.44 -11.67
CA ASP A 88 -16.20 -6.05 -12.98
C ASP A 88 -14.93 -6.91 -12.94
N ASN A 89 -14.34 -7.08 -11.75
CA ASN A 89 -13.06 -7.74 -11.53
C ASN A 89 -11.90 -7.15 -12.36
N THR A 90 -11.86 -5.83 -12.51
CA THR A 90 -10.85 -5.13 -13.31
C THR A 90 -9.60 -4.85 -12.47
N ASN A 91 -8.44 -5.29 -12.94
CA ASN A 91 -7.09 -5.02 -12.39
C ASN A 91 -6.88 -5.41 -10.91
N ILE A 92 -7.76 -6.21 -10.31
CA ILE A 92 -7.60 -6.67 -8.93
C ILE A 92 -6.37 -7.58 -8.80
N ASP A 93 -6.26 -8.58 -9.66
CA ASP A 93 -5.11 -9.50 -9.68
C ASP A 93 -3.78 -8.78 -9.92
N ALA A 94 -3.74 -7.88 -10.91
CA ALA A 94 -2.54 -7.12 -11.24
C ALA A 94 -2.07 -6.24 -10.07
N ALA A 95 -3.00 -5.60 -9.36
CA ALA A 95 -2.69 -4.78 -8.20
C ALA A 95 -2.14 -5.60 -7.02
N ILE A 96 -2.74 -6.77 -6.76
CA ILE A 96 -2.28 -7.67 -5.70
C ILE A 96 -0.92 -8.26 -6.04
N MET A 97 -0.72 -8.69 -7.29
CA MET A 97 0.54 -9.26 -7.75
C MET A 97 1.70 -8.26 -7.62
N CYS A 98 1.48 -7.00 -8.00
CA CYS A 98 2.47 -5.93 -7.80
C CYS A 98 2.87 -5.76 -6.33
N LEU A 99 1.89 -5.80 -5.40
CA LEU A 99 2.19 -5.71 -3.97
C LEU A 99 3.02 -6.92 -3.52
N VAL A 100 2.61 -8.13 -3.88
CA VAL A 100 3.30 -9.36 -3.48
C VAL A 100 4.75 -9.39 -3.99
N GLU A 101 4.99 -9.02 -5.24
CA GLU A 101 6.35 -8.93 -5.81
C GLU A 101 7.24 -7.98 -5.01
N ASN A 102 6.72 -6.80 -4.64
CA ASN A 102 7.47 -5.83 -3.84
C ASN A 102 7.73 -6.34 -2.41
N VAL A 103 6.77 -7.01 -1.79
CA VAL A 103 6.95 -7.60 -0.45
C VAL A 103 8.03 -8.69 -0.47
N MET A 104 8.02 -9.56 -1.48
CA MET A 104 9.00 -10.63 -1.62
C MET A 104 10.42 -10.09 -1.88
N ALA A 105 10.54 -9.01 -2.67
CA ALA A 105 11.83 -8.37 -2.95
C ALA A 105 12.48 -7.80 -1.67
N ILE A 106 11.67 -7.25 -0.75
CA ILE A 106 12.19 -6.64 0.49
C ILE A 106 12.76 -7.68 1.45
N ASN A 107 12.14 -8.86 1.57
CA ASN A 107 12.61 -9.92 2.48
C ASN A 107 13.93 -10.57 2.05
N THR A 108 14.44 -10.24 0.86
CA THR A 108 15.73 -10.75 0.37
C THR A 108 16.90 -9.85 0.82
N GLU A 109 16.63 -8.62 1.29
CA GLU A 109 17.63 -7.63 1.71
C GLU A 109 17.63 -7.38 3.25
N ASP A 110 17.90 -8.40 4.07
CA ASP A 110 18.04 -8.20 5.52
C ASP A 110 19.43 -7.65 5.89
N VAL A 111 19.49 -6.38 6.28
CA VAL A 111 20.65 -5.72 6.90
C VAL A 111 20.22 -5.14 8.25
N PRO A 112 20.97 -5.32 9.35
CA PRO A 112 20.54 -4.87 10.67
C PRO A 112 20.71 -3.35 10.82
N VAL A 113 19.66 -2.64 11.25
CA VAL A 113 19.73 -1.21 11.61
C VAL A 113 19.18 -0.99 13.03
N GLU A 114 19.86 -0.13 13.80
CA GLU A 114 19.59 0.18 15.20
C GLU A 114 18.19 0.78 15.45
N SER A 115 17.60 0.42 16.60
CA SER A 115 16.17 0.51 16.92
C SER A 115 15.74 1.79 17.66
N ASP A 116 14.71 2.47 17.15
CA ASP A 116 13.87 3.42 17.90
C ASP A 116 12.71 2.67 18.58
N PRO A 117 12.53 2.75 19.92
CA PRO A 117 11.51 2.00 20.66
C PRO A 117 10.05 2.41 20.35
N SER A 118 9.82 3.48 19.60
CA SER A 118 8.48 3.93 19.24
C SER A 118 7.92 3.26 17.97
N VAL A 119 8.78 2.66 17.14
CA VAL A 119 8.44 2.05 15.85
C VAL A 119 8.33 0.52 15.98
N LEU A 120 7.28 -0.07 15.40
CA LEU A 120 7.14 -1.52 15.34
C LEU A 120 8.04 -2.07 14.23
N ILE A 121 9.19 -2.62 14.63
CA ILE A 121 10.10 -3.36 13.75
C ILE A 121 9.54 -4.76 13.54
N LEU A 122 9.32 -5.15 12.29
CA LEU A 122 8.89 -6.51 11.96
C LEU A 122 10.08 -7.46 11.90
N PRO A 123 10.01 -8.65 12.53
CA PRO A 123 10.98 -9.70 12.29
C PRO A 123 10.89 -10.18 10.84
N ALA A 124 12.03 -10.57 10.27
CA ALA A 124 12.08 -11.22 8.97
C ALA A 124 11.18 -12.47 8.98
N PHE A 125 10.24 -12.56 8.04
CA PHE A 125 9.35 -13.71 7.92
C PHE A 125 10.07 -14.79 7.11
N ASP A 126 10.44 -15.88 7.77
CA ASP A 126 11.17 -16.98 7.13
C ASP A 126 10.20 -17.84 6.31
N TYR A 127 10.14 -17.62 5.00
CA TYR A 127 9.32 -18.39 4.07
C TYR A 127 9.83 -19.83 3.87
N ASN A 128 11.00 -20.20 4.42
CA ASN A 128 11.61 -21.52 4.28
C ASN A 128 11.23 -22.51 5.39
N LEU A 129 10.26 -22.19 6.26
CA LEU A 129 9.63 -23.20 7.11
C LEU A 129 8.71 -24.10 6.27
N GLN A 130 9.34 -24.92 5.43
CA GLN A 130 8.71 -26.10 4.86
C GLN A 130 8.19 -26.96 6.02
N GLU A 131 6.91 -27.31 5.89
CA GLU A 131 6.16 -28.25 6.70
C GLU A 131 7.04 -29.43 7.17
N ARG A 132 7.06 -29.64 8.49
CA ARG A 132 7.51 -30.87 9.13
C ARG A 132 6.33 -31.53 9.82
#